data_AF-A0AA88WGS9-F1
#
_entry.id   AF-A0AA88WGS9-F1
#
_cell.length_a   1.000
_cell.length_b   1.000
_cell.length_c   1.000
_cell.angle_alpha   90.00
_cell.angle_beta   90.00
_cell.angle_gamma   90.00
#
_symmetry.space_group_name_H-M   'P 1'
#
loop_
_entity.id
_entity.type
_entity.pdbx_description
1 polymer ?
#
loop_
_entity_poly.entity_id
_entity_poly.type
_entity_poly.pdbx_seq_one_letter_code
_entity_poly.pdbx_strand_id
1 'polypeptide(L)'
;MWGEVRSVESDGSQSIVALDVGYDANDEAYIVESTSGDLVLVIGYVGNKVDENQMAAFAFHVYKLYQGPDDDLKYWTGVDTLDGNVLFLGDNHSLAVSAHEFPDCQPDSIYYTDECYTRETTYTGVFNLKGESFVLHCFLDTWDKDRPVPPIWILPTLQGKLGFA
;
A
#
# COMPACT_ATOMS: atom_id res chain seq x y z
N MET A 1 -6.95 12.93 -14.10
CA MET A 1 -7.42 11.84 -14.98
C MET A 1 -6.18 11.00 -15.26
N TRP A 2 -5.93 10.01 -14.41
CA TRP A 2 -4.73 9.18 -14.46
C TRP A 2 -5.05 7.86 -15.17
N GLY A 3 -4.14 7.46 -16.06
CA GLY A 3 -3.97 6.14 -16.69
C GLY A 3 -5.21 5.33 -17.04
N GLU A 4 -5.52 5.22 -18.34
CA GLU A 4 -6.31 4.10 -18.85
C GLU A 4 -5.43 2.85 -18.83
N VAL A 5 -5.86 1.79 -18.14
CA VAL A 5 -5.11 0.53 -18.05
C VAL A 5 -5.10 -0.14 -19.41
N ARG A 6 -3.91 -0.35 -19.98
CA ARG A 6 -3.74 -1.03 -21.27
C ARG A 6 -2.89 -2.27 -21.06
N SER A 7 -3.50 -3.44 -21.26
CA SER A 7 -2.81 -4.74 -21.28
C SER A 7 -1.67 -4.75 -22.30
N VAL A 8 -0.53 -5.39 -21.99
CA VAL A 8 0.56 -5.62 -22.95
C VAL A 8 1.02 -7.07 -22.93
N GLU A 9 0.95 -7.67 -24.12
CA GLU A 9 1.61 -8.87 -24.68
C GLU A 9 1.89 -10.10 -23.79
N SER A 10 1.36 -11.23 -24.28
CA SER A 10 1.69 -12.60 -23.88
C SER A 10 2.67 -13.17 -24.89
N ASP A 11 3.82 -13.68 -24.44
CA ASP A 11 4.76 -14.43 -25.29
C ASP A 11 4.38 -15.91 -25.49
N GLY A 12 3.16 -16.27 -25.07
CA GLY A 12 2.65 -17.64 -25.10
C GLY A 12 3.05 -18.49 -23.89
N SER A 13 3.82 -17.95 -22.93
CA SER A 13 4.18 -18.67 -21.69
C SER A 13 3.97 -17.86 -20.41
N GLN A 14 4.05 -16.52 -20.49
CA GLN A 14 3.78 -15.62 -19.36
C GLN A 14 3.02 -14.37 -19.84
N SER A 15 1.92 -14.04 -19.16
CA SER A 15 1.22 -12.76 -19.35
C SER A 15 1.88 -11.70 -18.48
N ILE A 16 2.54 -10.72 -19.08
CA ILE A 16 3.03 -9.53 -18.38
C ILE A 16 1.87 -8.54 -18.27
N VAL A 17 1.61 -8.00 -17.08
CA VAL A 17 0.57 -6.97 -16.90
C VAL A 17 1.25 -5.68 -16.50
N ALA A 18 1.52 -4.85 -17.51
CA ALA A 18 2.05 -3.52 -17.27
C ALA A 18 0.90 -2.56 -16.89
N LEU A 19 1.16 -1.71 -15.90
CA LEU A 19 0.33 -0.55 -15.61
C LEU A 19 1.09 0.69 -16.07
N ASP A 20 0.61 1.36 -17.13
CA ASP A 20 1.12 2.66 -17.55
C ASP A 20 0.47 3.76 -16.70
N VAL A 21 1.05 3.96 -15.52
CA VAL A 21 0.79 5.11 -14.66
C VAL A 21 1.83 6.16 -14.97
N GLY A 22 1.41 7.43 -15.08
CA GLY A 22 2.34 8.54 -15.19
C GLY A 22 3.18 8.62 -13.92
N TYR A 23 4.32 7.94 -13.92
CA TYR A 23 5.18 7.73 -12.76
C TYR A 23 6.05 8.97 -12.52
N ASP A 24 5.94 9.57 -11.34
CA ASP A 24 6.94 10.51 -10.83
C ASP A 24 8.06 9.72 -10.16
N ALA A 25 9.30 10.24 -10.18
CA ALA A 25 10.45 9.60 -9.54
C ALA A 25 10.32 9.46 -8.01
N ASN A 26 9.30 10.10 -7.43
CA ASN A 26 8.98 10.05 -6.00
C ASN A 26 7.80 9.12 -5.67
N ASP A 27 7.22 8.42 -6.66
CA ASP A 27 6.12 7.49 -6.41
C ASP A 27 6.65 6.14 -5.91
N GLU A 28 5.97 5.58 -4.92
CA GLU A 28 6.30 4.28 -4.33
C GLU A 28 5.26 3.23 -4.71
N ALA A 29 5.71 2.07 -5.18
CA ALA A 29 4.83 1.00 -5.61
C ALA A 29 4.98 -0.24 -4.72
N TYR A 30 3.85 -0.76 -4.26
CA TYR A 30 3.74 -1.92 -3.39
C TYR A 30 2.82 -2.96 -4.01
N ILE A 31 3.22 -4.23 -4.00
CA ILE A 31 2.34 -5.35 -4.37
C ILE A 31 2.09 -6.20 -3.12
N VAL A 32 0.82 -6.42 -2.81
CA VAL A 32 0.38 -7.12 -1.61
C VAL A 32 -0.65 -8.18 -1.99
N GLU A 33 -0.55 -9.37 -1.41
CA GLU A 33 -1.62 -10.38 -1.46
C GLU A 33 -2.63 -10.07 -0.36
N SER A 34 -3.90 -9.90 -0.72
CA SER A 34 -5.01 -9.71 0.21
C SER A 34 -5.36 -10.99 0.98
N THR A 35 -6.16 -10.90 2.03
CA THR A 35 -6.60 -12.10 2.77
C THR A 35 -7.52 -13.04 1.97
N SER A 36 -8.08 -12.57 0.84
CA SER A 36 -8.81 -13.40 -0.12
C SER A 36 -7.91 -14.06 -1.18
N GLY A 37 -6.62 -13.73 -1.23
CA GLY A 37 -5.67 -14.19 -2.26
C GLY A 37 -5.62 -13.30 -3.50
N ASP A 38 -6.34 -12.18 -3.53
CA ASP A 38 -6.26 -11.21 -4.63
C ASP A 38 -4.93 -10.45 -4.57
N LEU A 39 -4.31 -10.20 -5.72
CA LEU A 39 -3.15 -9.30 -5.83
C LEU A 39 -3.61 -7.85 -5.90
N VAL A 40 -3.04 -7.03 -5.03
CA VAL A 40 -3.32 -5.60 -4.89
C VAL A 40 -2.04 -4.82 -5.17
N LEU A 41 -2.10 -3.89 -6.12
CA LEU A 41 -1.05 -2.92 -6.38
C LEU A 41 -1.45 -1.60 -5.72
N VAL A 42 -0.57 -1.06 -4.89
CA VAL A 42 -0.73 0.24 -4.26
C VAL A 42 0.37 1.16 -4.75
N ILE A 43 -0.02 2.35 -5.20
CA ILE A 43 0.90 3.40 -5.60
C ILE A 43 0.72 4.55 -4.62
N GLY A 44 1.73 4.76 -3.78
CA GLY A 44 1.85 5.92 -2.91
C GLY A 44 2.49 7.09 -3.66
N TYR A 45 1.97 8.29 -3.46
CA TYR A 45 2.52 9.50 -4.03
C TYR A 45 2.38 10.67 -3.07
N VAL A 46 3.24 11.67 -3.28
CA VAL A 46 3.20 12.91 -2.50
C VAL A 46 2.00 13.73 -2.93
N GLY A 47 0.99 13.80 -2.08
CA GLY A 47 -0.22 14.59 -2.28
C GLY A 47 -0.03 16.09 -1.99
N ASN A 48 -1.15 16.80 -1.89
CA ASN A 48 -1.13 18.25 -1.70
C ASN A 48 -0.52 18.63 -0.34
N LYS A 49 0.18 19.77 -0.29
CA LYS A 49 0.68 20.35 0.96
C LYS A 49 -0.48 20.73 1.86
N VAL A 50 -0.42 20.27 3.11
CA VAL A 50 -1.48 20.47 4.10
C VAL A 50 -1.36 21.84 4.78
N ASP A 51 -0.14 22.37 4.92
CA ASP A 51 0.12 23.68 5.52
C ASP A 51 1.38 24.40 4.99
N GLU A 52 1.61 25.63 5.47
CA GLU A 52 2.80 26.46 5.18
C GLU A 52 4.11 25.80 5.65
N ASN A 53 4.03 24.79 6.53
CA ASN A 53 5.15 24.04 7.12
C ASN A 53 5.57 22.78 6.35
N GLN A 54 5.02 22.58 5.14
CA GLN A 54 5.48 21.62 4.13
C GLN A 54 5.23 20.14 4.44
N MET A 55 4.24 19.79 5.27
CA MET A 55 3.80 18.39 5.31
C MET A 55 2.95 18.11 4.08
N ALA A 56 3.50 17.33 3.15
CA ALA A 56 2.71 16.81 2.05
C ALA A 56 1.98 15.55 2.53
N ALA A 57 0.66 15.49 2.33
CA ALA A 57 -0.10 14.30 2.67
C ALA A 57 0.29 13.18 1.71
N PHE A 58 0.67 12.01 2.20
CA PHE A 58 0.78 10.83 1.34
C PHE A 58 -0.61 10.36 0.95
N ALA A 59 -0.84 10.24 -0.35
CA ALA A 59 -2.07 9.72 -0.93
C ALA A 59 -1.75 8.45 -1.70
N PHE A 60 -2.78 7.62 -1.88
CA PHE A 60 -2.62 6.30 -2.47
C PHE A 60 -3.66 6.05 -3.54
N HIS A 61 -3.22 5.41 -4.62
CA HIS A 61 -4.09 4.76 -5.58
C HIS A 61 -3.95 3.25 -5.44
N VAL A 62 -5.09 2.57 -5.40
CA VAL A 62 -5.14 1.13 -5.18
C VAL A 62 -5.78 0.47 -6.39
N TYR A 63 -5.16 -0.61 -6.83
CA TYR A 63 -5.61 -1.41 -7.96
C TYR A 63 -5.67 -2.87 -7.56
N LYS A 64 -6.70 -3.59 -8.03
CA LYS A 64 -6.76 -5.05 -7.94
C LYS A 64 -6.51 -5.67 -9.31
N LEU A 65 -5.81 -6.81 -9.33
CA LEU A 65 -5.60 -7.58 -10.54
C LEU A 65 -6.81 -8.49 -10.79
N TYR A 66 -7.43 -8.34 -11.96
CA TYR A 66 -8.53 -9.17 -12.40
C TYR A 66 -8.14 -10.00 -13.62
N GLN A 67 -8.76 -11.18 -13.74
CA GLN A 67 -8.72 -12.00 -14.93
C GLN A 67 -9.81 -11.55 -15.91
N GLY A 68 -9.45 -11.44 -17.18
CA GLY A 68 -10.33 -11.08 -18.27
C GLY A 68 -11.29 -12.20 -18.66
N PRO A 69 -12.29 -11.89 -19.50
CA PRO A 69 -13.20 -12.88 -20.06
C PRO A 69 -12.48 -13.90 -20.96
N ASP A 70 -11.33 -13.51 -21.54
CA ASP A 70 -10.39 -14.43 -22.18
C ASP A 70 -9.34 -14.80 -21.13
N ASP A 71 -9.28 -16.07 -20.72
CA ASP A 71 -8.52 -16.60 -19.56
C ASP A 71 -7.03 -16.15 -19.50
N ASP A 72 -6.45 -15.72 -20.62
CA ASP A 72 -5.05 -15.31 -20.73
C ASP A 72 -4.81 -13.81 -20.47
N LEU A 73 -5.87 -12.99 -20.46
CA LEU A 73 -5.79 -11.55 -20.25
C LEU A 73 -5.94 -11.22 -18.77
N LYS A 74 -5.02 -10.40 -18.25
CA LYS A 74 -5.07 -9.87 -16.88
C LYS A 74 -4.95 -8.36 -16.94
N TYR A 75 -5.65 -7.67 -16.06
CA TYR A 75 -5.68 -6.20 -16.04
C TYR A 75 -5.85 -5.67 -14.61
N TRP A 76 -5.19 -4.55 -14.34
CA TRP A 76 -5.36 -3.80 -13.11
C TRP A 76 -6.64 -2.97 -13.19
N THR A 77 -7.41 -2.92 -12.11
CA THR A 77 -8.59 -2.04 -12.02
C THR A 77 -8.51 -1.24 -10.73
N GLY A 78 -8.66 0.08 -10.83
CA GLY A 78 -8.69 0.96 -9.67
C GLY A 78 -9.87 0.63 -8.76
N VAL A 79 -9.63 0.60 -7.45
CA VAL A 79 -10.63 0.29 -6.42
C VAL A 79 -10.65 1.37 -5.34
N ASP A 80 -11.81 1.57 -4.74
CA ASP A 80 -12.07 2.49 -3.63
C ASP A 80 -12.30 1.75 -2.29
N THR A 81 -12.15 0.42 -2.29
CA THR A 81 -12.28 -0.44 -1.13
C THR A 81 -11.25 -1.57 -1.19
N LEU A 82 -10.86 -2.03 -0.01
CA LEU A 82 -10.01 -3.20 0.19
C LEU A 82 -10.84 -4.41 0.65
N ASP A 83 -12.16 -4.37 0.51
CA ASP A 83 -13.10 -5.42 0.93
C ASP A 83 -12.92 -5.81 2.41
N GLY A 84 -12.72 -4.81 3.27
CA GLY A 84 -12.51 -5.03 4.70
C GLY A 84 -11.09 -5.51 5.07
N ASN A 85 -10.16 -5.55 4.11
CA ASN A 85 -8.74 -5.70 4.42
C ASN A 85 -8.16 -4.38 4.96
N VAL A 86 -7.03 -4.53 5.65
CA VAL A 86 -6.14 -3.47 6.12
C VAL A 86 -4.76 -3.79 5.57
N LEU A 87 -4.13 -2.81 4.93
CA LEU A 87 -2.78 -2.98 4.39
C LEU A 87 -1.78 -2.34 5.33
N PHE A 88 -0.65 -3.01 5.54
CA PHE A 88 0.53 -2.46 6.17
C PHE A 88 1.62 -2.37 5.10
N LEU A 89 2.07 -1.16 4.79
CA LEU A 89 3.03 -0.85 3.74
C LEU A 89 4.30 -0.27 4.36
N GLY A 90 5.44 -0.75 3.90
CA GLY A 90 6.74 -0.22 4.29
C GLY A 90 7.85 -0.83 3.45
N ASP A 91 9.02 -0.20 3.50
CA ASP A 91 10.17 -0.52 2.64
C ASP A 91 10.60 -1.98 2.69
N ASN A 92 10.54 -2.60 3.87
CA ASN A 92 11.00 -3.97 4.05
C ASN A 92 9.96 -5.00 3.62
N HIS A 93 8.74 -4.87 4.13
CA HIS A 93 7.66 -5.82 3.89
C HIS A 93 6.33 -5.10 3.81
N SER A 94 5.45 -5.64 2.99
CA SER A 94 4.04 -5.24 2.95
C SER A 94 3.15 -6.46 3.13
N LEU A 95 2.04 -6.29 3.83
CA LEU A 95 1.10 -7.37 4.13
C LEU A 95 -0.33 -6.85 4.22
N ALA A 96 -1.29 -7.76 4.03
CA ALA A 96 -2.70 -7.51 4.28
C ALA A 96 -3.19 -8.35 5.46
N VAL A 97 -4.06 -7.78 6.28
CA VAL A 97 -4.83 -8.49 7.29
C VAL A 97 -6.31 -8.18 7.16
N SER A 98 -7.17 -9.01 7.77
CA SER A 98 -8.60 -8.72 7.85
C SER A 98 -8.88 -7.77 9.01
N ALA A 99 -9.62 -6.68 8.77
CA ALA A 99 -10.09 -5.80 9.84
C ALA A 99 -11.01 -6.54 10.84
N HIS A 100 -11.61 -7.65 10.42
CA HIS A 100 -12.41 -8.50 11.31
C HIS A 100 -11.54 -9.23 12.35
N GLU A 101 -10.35 -9.68 11.98
CA GLU A 101 -9.41 -10.34 12.90
C GLU A 101 -8.68 -9.32 13.78
N PHE A 102 -8.53 -8.09 13.30
CA PHE A 102 -7.85 -6.99 13.98
C PHE A 102 -8.81 -5.79 14.13
N PRO A 103 -9.78 -5.83 15.06
CA PRO A 103 -10.85 -4.83 15.17
C PRO A 103 -10.36 -3.43 15.59
N ASP A 104 -9.13 -3.34 16.12
CA ASP A 104 -8.48 -2.05 16.41
C ASP A 104 -7.95 -1.35 15.14
N CYS A 105 -7.87 -2.08 14.02
CA CYS A 105 -7.52 -1.51 12.73
C CYS A 105 -8.76 -0.98 12.02
N GLN A 106 -8.61 0.18 11.37
CA GLN A 106 -9.68 0.76 10.59
C GLN A 106 -9.82 0.01 9.25
N PRO A 107 -11.00 -0.53 8.90
CA PRO A 107 -11.22 -1.22 7.63
C PRO A 107 -10.99 -0.30 6.44
N ASP A 108 -10.61 -0.86 5.29
CA ASP A 108 -10.35 -0.12 4.05
C ASP A 108 -9.26 0.96 4.23
N SER A 109 -8.25 0.67 5.05
CA SER A 109 -7.18 1.60 5.36
C SER A 109 -5.79 1.01 5.10
N ILE A 110 -4.86 1.91 4.82
CA ILE A 110 -3.45 1.66 4.58
C ILE A 110 -2.67 2.28 5.74
N TYR A 111 -1.97 1.44 6.49
CA TYR A 111 -1.02 1.82 7.52
C TYR A 111 0.36 1.81 6.87
N TYR A 112 1.03 2.95 6.84
CA TYR A 112 2.30 3.08 6.12
C TYR A 112 3.39 3.65 7.00
N THR A 113 4.61 3.27 6.67
CA THR A 113 5.85 3.80 7.23
C THR A 113 6.67 4.39 6.10
N ASP A 114 7.04 5.66 6.19
CA ASP A 114 7.78 6.35 5.13
C ASP A 114 9.02 7.05 5.72
N GLU A 115 10.18 6.78 5.09
CA GLU A 115 11.38 7.56 5.28
C GLU A 115 11.36 8.79 4.36
N CYS A 116 10.97 9.95 4.89
CA CYS A 116 11.03 11.17 4.09
C CYS A 116 12.47 11.46 3.68
N TYR A 117 12.77 11.27 2.39
CA TYR A 117 14.08 11.45 1.75
C TYR A 117 14.79 12.78 2.07
N THR A 118 14.05 13.81 2.49
CA THR A 118 14.57 15.17 2.72
C THR A 118 14.67 15.57 4.19
N ARG A 119 14.17 14.76 5.13
CA ARG A 119 14.17 15.09 6.55
C ARG A 119 14.55 13.88 7.39
N GLU A 120 15.33 14.14 8.42
CA GLU A 120 15.76 13.21 9.48
C GLU A 120 14.56 12.73 10.31
N THR A 121 13.47 12.28 9.68
CA THR A 121 12.19 12.01 10.31
C THR A 121 11.50 10.89 9.57
N THR A 122 11.18 9.82 10.31
CA THR A 122 10.32 8.75 9.82
C THR A 122 8.88 9.06 10.17
N TYR A 123 7.97 8.81 9.24
CA TYR A 123 6.55 9.00 9.42
C TYR A 123 5.84 7.67 9.49
N THR A 124 4.85 7.60 10.38
CA THR A 124 3.83 6.57 10.31
C THR A 124 2.48 7.23 10.10
N GLY A 125 1.65 6.64 9.25
CA GLY A 125 0.36 7.21 8.93
C GLY A 125 -0.67 6.15 8.62
N VAL A 126 -1.92 6.58 8.67
CA VAL A 126 -3.08 5.79 8.26
C VAL A 126 -3.81 6.56 7.17
N PHE A 127 -4.04 5.94 6.03
CA PHE A 127 -4.84 6.47 4.93
C PHE A 127 -6.08 5.61 4.73
N ASN A 128 -7.27 6.18 4.82
CA ASN A 128 -8.52 5.48 4.57
C ASN A 128 -9.02 5.75 3.15
N LEU A 129 -9.29 4.68 2.38
CA LEU A 129 -9.73 4.80 0.99
C LEU A 129 -11.13 5.39 0.86
N LYS A 130 -12.09 4.96 1.70
CA LYS A 130 -13.51 5.34 1.58
C LYS A 130 -13.78 6.83 1.78
N GLY A 131 -12.92 7.51 2.54
CA GLY A 131 -13.02 8.95 2.78
C GLY A 131 -11.85 9.76 2.22
N GLU A 132 -10.88 9.11 1.56
CA GLU A 132 -9.58 9.67 1.18
C GLU A 132 -8.94 10.51 2.30
N SER A 133 -9.12 10.06 3.54
CA SER A 133 -8.70 10.78 4.73
C SER A 133 -7.42 10.18 5.29
N PHE A 134 -6.54 11.00 5.82
CA PHE A 134 -5.30 10.53 6.43
C PHE A 134 -5.16 11.02 7.88
N VAL A 135 -4.49 10.21 8.69
CA VAL A 135 -4.03 10.57 10.04
C VAL A 135 -2.53 10.31 10.09
N LEU A 136 -1.77 11.32 10.48
CA LEU A 136 -0.33 11.19 10.69
C LEU A 136 -0.05 10.88 12.17
N HIS A 137 0.55 9.73 12.44
CA HIS A 137 0.99 9.33 13.77
C HIS A 137 2.50 9.59 13.91
N CYS A 138 2.81 10.82 14.31
CA CYS A 138 4.06 11.34 14.90
C CYS A 138 5.43 11.11 14.22
N PHE A 139 6.24 12.14 14.42
CA PHE A 139 7.62 12.32 14.00
C PHE A 139 8.57 11.72 15.05
N LEU A 140 9.45 10.80 14.67
CA LEU A 140 10.69 10.60 15.40
C LEU A 140 11.66 11.70 14.95
N ASP A 141 12.00 12.62 15.84
CA ASP A 141 12.97 13.68 15.58
C ASP A 141 14.38 13.06 15.63
N THR A 142 14.99 12.73 14.49
CA THR A 142 16.23 11.93 14.44
C THR A 142 17.51 12.78 14.51
N TRP A 143 17.50 13.85 15.31
CA TRP A 143 18.67 14.74 15.46
C TRP A 143 19.91 14.05 16.08
N ASP A 144 19.75 12.87 16.67
CA ASP A 144 20.88 12.06 17.10
C ASP A 144 21.43 11.21 15.94
N LYS A 145 22.76 11.23 15.78
CA LYS A 145 23.55 10.65 14.67
C LYS A 145 23.37 9.15 14.42
N ASP A 146 22.52 8.50 15.19
CA ASP A 146 22.12 7.11 15.02
C ASP A 146 20.76 7.13 14.33
N ARG A 147 20.75 7.08 12.99
CA ARG A 147 19.51 6.91 12.21
C ARG A 147 18.75 5.71 12.80
N PRO A 148 17.55 5.90 13.37
CA PRO A 148 16.77 4.78 13.84
C PRO A 148 16.48 3.88 12.65
N VAL A 149 16.55 2.57 12.87
CA VAL A 149 16.12 1.60 11.87
C VAL A 149 14.68 1.95 11.50
N PRO A 150 14.33 2.05 10.20
CA PRO A 150 12.95 2.28 9.80
C PRO A 150 12.03 1.30 10.53
N PRO A 151 10.84 1.74 10.97
CA PRO A 151 9.88 0.85 11.59
C PRO A 151 9.63 -0.31 10.62
N ILE A 152 9.92 -1.52 11.09
CA ILE A 152 9.69 -2.74 10.33
C ILE A 152 8.34 -3.32 10.73
N TRP A 153 7.56 -3.73 9.73
CA TRP A 153 6.40 -4.56 9.99
C TRP A 153 6.89 -5.95 10.41
N ILE A 154 6.58 -6.34 11.65
CA ILE A 154 6.84 -7.71 12.11
C ILE A 154 5.72 -8.59 11.56
N LEU A 155 6.08 -9.50 10.66
CA LEU A 155 5.20 -10.59 10.28
C LEU A 155 5.12 -11.55 11.47
N PRO A 156 3.97 -11.69 12.17
CA PRO A 156 3.81 -12.80 13.08
C PRO A 156 4.04 -14.08 12.27
N THR A 157 4.93 -14.94 12.74
CA THR A 157 5.08 -16.26 12.10
C THR A 157 3.72 -16.94 12.20
N LEU A 158 3.14 -17.29 11.05
CA LEU A 158 1.94 -18.13 10.98
C LEU A 158 2.28 -19.50 11.56
N GLN A 159 2.26 -19.60 12.89
CA GLN A 159 2.19 -20.89 13.56
C GLN A 159 0.71 -21.25 13.61
N GLY A 160 0.40 -22.30 12.83
CA GLY A 160 -0.95 -22.72 12.50
C GLY A 160 -1.85 -22.93 13.71
N LYS A 161 -3.16 -22.91 13.42
CA LYS A 161 -4.24 -23.34 14.30
C LYS A 161 -3.78 -24.47 15.23
N LEU A 162 -3.51 -24.14 16.48
CA LEU A 162 -3.67 -25.12 17.55
C LEU A 162 -5.18 -25.24 17.77
N GLY A 163 -5.79 -26.15 17.02
CA GLY A 163 -7.03 -26.74 17.45
C GLY A 163 -6.78 -27.39 18.80
N PHE A 164 -7.51 -26.94 19.82
CA PHE A 164 -7.84 -27.76 20.96
C PHE A 164 -9.36 -27.71 21.14
N ALA A 165 -9.85 -28.90 21.48
CA ALA A 165 -11.22 -29.38 21.40
C ALA A 165 -12.25 -28.58 22.21
#